data_AF-A0A355V7H2-F1
#
_entry.id   AF-A0A355V7H2-F1
#
_cell.length_a   1.000
_cell.length_b   1.000
_cell.length_c   1.000
_cell.angle_alpha   90.00
_cell.angle_beta   90.00
_cell.angle_gamma   90.00
#
_symmetry.space_group_name_H-M   'P 1'
#
loop_
_entity.id
_entity.type
_entity.pdbx_description
1 polymer ?
#
loop_
_entity_poly.entity_id
_entity_poly.type
_entity_poly.pdbx_seq_one_letter_code
_entity_poly.pdbx_strand_id
1 'polypeptide(L)' 'MRFTGTKEYVATDELQMAVNAAISLQKPLLIKGEPGTGKTMLAEQIAQSL' A
#
# COMPACT_ATOMS: atom_id res chain seq x y z
N MET A 1 -2.60 -2.45 12.91
CA MET A 1 -2.85 -1.18 12.20
C MET A 1 -3.55 -1.50 10.88
N ARG A 2 -4.33 -0.58 10.30
CA ARG A 2 -5.06 -0.81 9.03
C ARG A 2 -4.86 0.37 8.08
N PHE A 3 -4.19 0.12 6.96
CA PHE A 3 -4.05 1.05 5.84
C PHE A 3 -5.36 1.11 5.04
N THR A 4 -5.88 2.31 4.81
CA THR A 4 -7.12 2.57 4.03
C THR A 4 -6.88 3.56 2.87
N GLY A 5 -5.62 3.84 2.55
CA GLY A 5 -5.23 4.99 1.72
C GLY A 5 -4.90 6.21 2.57
N THR A 6 -4.57 7.30 1.89
CA THR A 6 -4.29 8.61 2.49
C THR A 6 -4.93 9.71 1.64
N LYS A 7 -4.83 10.97 2.08
CA LYS A 7 -5.26 12.11 1.27
C LYS A 7 -4.55 12.17 -0.09
N GLU A 8 -3.29 11.76 -0.12
CA GLU A 8 -2.42 11.82 -1.32
C GLU A 8 -2.40 10.50 -2.10
N TYR A 9 -3.01 9.44 -1.57
CA TYR A 9 -3.01 8.13 -2.22
C TYR A 9 -4.34 7.40 -2.06
N VAL A 10 -5.04 7.25 -3.18
CA VAL A 10 -6.28 6.49 -3.28
C VAL A 10 -5.94 5.02 -3.53
N ALA A 11 -6.25 4.17 -2.56
CA ALA A 11 -6.06 2.72 -2.67
C ALA A 11 -7.40 2.01 -2.89
N THR A 12 -7.44 1.09 -3.85
CA THR A 12 -8.59 0.18 -4.03
C THR A 12 -8.71 -0.77 -2.84
N ASP A 13 -9.89 -1.33 -2.61
CA ASP A 13 -10.13 -2.27 -1.51
C ASP A 13 -9.21 -3.50 -1.60
N GLU A 14 -8.95 -3.99 -2.81
CA GLU A 14 -8.02 -5.11 -3.07
C GLU A 14 -6.58 -4.76 -2.65
N LEU A 15 -6.12 -3.55 -3.00
CA LEU A 15 -4.79 -3.10 -2.63
C LEU A 15 -4.67 -2.90 -1.12
N GLN A 16 -5.69 -2.30 -0.50
CA GLN A 16 -5.75 -2.16 0.96
C GLN A 16 -5.69 -3.52 1.64
N MET A 17 -6.43 -4.51 1.15
CA MET A 17 -6.42 -5.87 1.69
C MET A 17 -5.03 -6.49 1.61
N ALA A 18 -4.37 -6.41 0.44
CA ALA A 18 -3.02 -6.97 0.25
C ALA A 18 -1.97 -6.32 1.18
N VAL A 19 -2.01 -4.98 1.30
CA VAL A 19 -1.12 -4.23 2.19
C VAL A 19 -1.33 -4.62 3.65
N ASN A 20 -2.59 -4.66 4.10
CA ASN A 20 -2.93 -5.01 5.48
C ASN A 20 -2.55 -6.44 5.83
N ALA A 21 -2.73 -7.38 4.88
CA ALA A 21 -2.29 -8.75 5.03
C ALA A 21 -0.76 -8.84 5.17
N ALA A 22 -0.01 -8.15 4.30
CA ALA A 22 1.45 -8.14 4.35
C ALA A 22 2.00 -7.58 5.67
N ILE A 23 1.43 -6.47 6.16
CA ILE A 23 1.78 -5.87 7.45
C ILE A 23 1.50 -6.86 8.60
N SER A 24 0.30 -7.45 8.61
CA SER A 24 -0.13 -8.35 9.69
C SER A 24 0.68 -9.64 9.73
N LEU A 25 1.07 -10.16 8.57
CA LEU A 25 1.85 -11.39 8.44
C LEU A 25 3.37 -11.15 8.50
N GLN A 26 3.81 -9.89 8.53
CA GLN A 26 5.20 -9.48 8.40
C GLN A 26 5.90 -10.17 7.21
N LYS A 27 5.21 -10.20 6.06
CA LYS A 27 5.73 -10.77 4.83
C LYS A 27 6.01 -9.68 3.79
N PRO A 28 7.03 -9.85 2.94
CA PRO A 28 7.26 -8.94 1.82
C PRO A 28 6.05 -8.87 0.88
N LEU A 29 5.78 -7.68 0.34
CA LEU A 29 4.72 -7.45 -0.64
C LEU A 29 5.35 -7.01 -1.98
N LEU A 30 5.12 -7.79 -3.04
CA LEU A 30 5.56 -7.44 -4.39
C LEU A 30 4.44 -6.71 -5.14
N ILE A 31 4.64 -5.42 -5.41
CA ILE A 31 3.70 -4.61 -6.19
C ILE A 31 4.19 -4.51 -7.64
N LYS A 32 3.31 -4.86 -8.59
CA LYS A 32 3.55 -4.73 -10.04
C LYS A 32 2.56 -3.73 -10.65
N GLY A 33 2.93 -3.13 -11.77
CA GLY A 33 2.09 -2.22 -12.54
C GLY A 33 2.92 -1.41 -13.53
N GLU A 34 2.25 -0.77 -14.48
CA GLU A 34 2.88 0.06 -15.51
C GLU A 34 3.72 1.22 -14.92
N PRO A 35 4.74 1.73 -15.63
CA PRO A 35 5.45 2.93 -15.20
C PRO A 35 4.49 4.09 -14.87
N GLY A 36 4.72 4.81 -13.77
CA GLY A 36 3.88 5.95 -13.36
C GLY A 36 2.62 5.63 -12.54
N THR A 37 2.32 4.37 -12.22
CA THR A 37 1.11 3.99 -11.45
C THR A 37 1.20 4.16 -9.92
N GLY A 38 2.06 5.06 -9.43
CA GLY A 38 2.12 5.39 -8.00
C GLY A 38 2.72 4.33 -7.06
N LYS A 39 3.46 3.35 -7.58
CA LYS A 39 4.08 2.27 -6.75
C LYS A 39 5.03 2.79 -5.66
N THR A 40 5.88 3.76 -5.99
CA THR A 40 6.80 4.38 -5.02
C THR A 40 6.04 5.18 -3.97
N MET A 41 5.04 5.96 -4.41
CA MET A 41 4.20 6.76 -3.52
C MET A 41 3.40 5.90 -2.55
N LEU A 42 2.91 4.72 -2.97
CA LEU A 42 2.28 3.77 -2.07
C LEU A 42 3.21 3.41 -0.90
N ALA A 43 4.48 3.09 -1.16
CA ALA A 43 5.43 2.73 -0.12
C ALA A 43 5.67 3.89 0.86
N GLU A 44 5.82 5.12 0.35
CA GLU A 44 5.98 6.32 1.16
C GLU A 44 4.75 6.59 2.04
N GLN A 45 3.56 6.48 1.46
CA GLN A 45 2.30 6.72 2.18
C GLN A 45 2.01 5.65 3.23
N ILE A 46 2.36 4.39 2.97
CA ILE A 46 2.32 3.33 3.99
C ILE A 46 3.28 3.68 5.12
N ALA A 47 4.53 4.04 4.81
CA ALA A 47 5.54 4.37 5.82
C ALA A 47 5.15 5.57 6.70
N GLN A 48 4.51 6.59 6.13
CA GLN A 48 3.98 7.75 6.88
C GLN A 48 2.74 7.42 7.71
N SER A 49 1.99 6.38 7.34
CA SER A 49 0.79 5.97 8.05
C SER A 49 1.10 5.05 9.23
N LEU A 50 2.26 4.39 9.23
CA LEU A 50 2.76 3.48 10.28
C LEU A 50 3.28 4.25 11.50
#